data_AF-A0A5N9CSC4-F1
#
_entry.id   AF-A0A5N9CSC4-F1
#
_cell.length_a   1.000
_cell.length_b   1.000
_cell.length_c   1.000
_cell.angle_alpha   90.00
_cell.angle_beta   90.00
_cell.angle_gamma   90.00
#
_symmetry.space_group_name_H-M   'P 1'
#
loop_
_entity.id
_entity.type
_entity.pdbx_description
1 polymer ?
#
loop_
_entity_poly.entity_id
_entity_poly.type
_entity_poly.pdbx_seq_one_letter_code
_entity_poly.pdbx_strand_id
1 'polypeptide(L)'
;MRILMIGDVIGKPGRDAVRALLPDLKREKAKAIDFVTCNGENTAGGYGITADTAAELLQSGVDVLTSANHIWDKKEIIPLMDEDLPLIRLANYPGAPGRGDIHMGGVTVVNLMGRVLLASLDCPFRTADALLDQLKEEGNGNVIIVDFHAEATSKKQAMGWYLDGRVSGVLGTHTHVGTVDAKIMP
;
A
#
# COMPACT_ATOMS: atom_id res chain seq x y z
N MET A 1 -16.25 4.36 -9.00
CA MET A 1 -14.79 4.19 -9.00
C MET A 1 -14.48 2.73 -8.67
N ARG A 2 -13.61 2.08 -9.43
CA ARG A 2 -13.16 0.69 -9.24
C ARG A 2 -11.67 0.70 -8.94
N ILE A 3 -11.31 0.15 -7.78
CA ILE A 3 -9.95 0.18 -7.27
C ILE A 3 -9.42 -1.26 -7.25
N LEU A 4 -8.22 -1.45 -7.79
CA LEU A 4 -7.46 -2.69 -7.67
C LEU A 4 -6.30 -2.47 -6.69
N MET A 5 -6.16 -3.37 -5.71
CA MET A 5 -4.95 -3.47 -4.91
C MET A 5 -4.24 -4.78 -5.25
N ILE A 6 -2.97 -4.67 -5.64
CA ILE A 6 -2.07 -5.80 -5.89
C ILE A 6 -1.24 -6.01 -4.63
N GLY A 7 -1.21 -7.25 -4.14
CA GLY A 7 -0.39 -7.63 -2.99
C GLY A 7 1.12 -7.58 -3.29
N ASP A 8 1.92 -8.14 -2.39
CA ASP A 8 3.38 -8.10 -2.45
C ASP A 8 3.93 -8.62 -3.79
N VAL A 9 4.56 -7.73 -4.57
CA VAL A 9 5.21 -8.08 -5.82
C VAL A 9 6.63 -8.57 -5.55
N ILE A 10 6.86 -9.86 -5.77
CA ILE A 10 8.13 -10.52 -5.42
C ILE A 10 9.04 -10.66 -6.64
N GLY A 11 10.14 -9.91 -6.62
CA GLY A 11 11.24 -10.01 -7.58
C GLY A 11 10.81 -9.84 -9.04
N LYS A 12 11.69 -10.30 -9.95
CA LYS A 12 11.43 -10.24 -11.40
C LYS A 12 10.15 -10.98 -11.82
N PRO A 13 9.84 -12.20 -11.33
CA PRO A 13 8.62 -12.91 -11.72
C PRO A 13 7.34 -12.13 -11.38
N GLY A 14 7.27 -11.51 -10.21
CA GLY A 14 6.13 -10.69 -9.81
C GLY A 14 5.96 -9.48 -10.74
N ARG A 15 7.05 -8.75 -11.02
CA ARG A 15 7.00 -7.59 -11.94
C ARG A 15 6.61 -8.00 -13.36
N ASP A 16 7.12 -9.12 -13.85
CA ASP A 16 6.77 -9.66 -15.16
C ASP A 16 5.27 -10.01 -15.24
N ALA A 17 4.70 -10.56 -14.16
CA ALA A 17 3.26 -10.83 -14.08
C ALA A 17 2.42 -9.55 -14.10
N VAL A 18 2.80 -8.52 -13.34
CA VAL A 18 2.11 -7.22 -13.36
C VAL A 18 2.17 -6.60 -14.76
N ARG A 19 3.37 -6.55 -15.37
CA ARG A 19 3.56 -6.00 -16.72
C ARG A 19 2.73 -6.72 -17.78
N ALA A 20 2.59 -8.04 -17.66
CA ALA A 20 1.84 -8.85 -18.62
C ALA A 20 0.32 -8.75 -18.45
N LEU A 21 -0.19 -8.64 -17.21
CA LEU A 21 -1.62 -8.79 -16.92
C LEU A 21 -2.34 -7.47 -16.67
N LEU A 22 -1.70 -6.52 -15.98
CA LEU A 22 -2.36 -5.29 -15.53
C LEU A 22 -2.87 -4.42 -16.69
N PRO A 23 -2.10 -4.19 -17.79
CA PRO A 23 -2.58 -3.37 -18.89
C PRO A 23 -3.87 -3.90 -19.53
N ASP A 24 -4.01 -5.22 -19.66
CA ASP A 24 -5.22 -5.86 -20.19
C ASP A 24 -6.40 -5.74 -19.20
N LEU A 25 -6.15 -5.94 -17.90
CA LEU A 25 -7.16 -5.77 -16.86
C LEU A 25 -7.72 -4.34 -16.82
N LYS A 26 -6.87 -3.31 -16.99
CA LYS A 26 -7.33 -1.91 -17.07
C LYS A 26 -8.17 -1.64 -18.33
N ARG A 27 -7.82 -2.26 -19.48
CA ARG A 27 -8.53 -2.07 -20.76
C ARG A 27 -9.86 -2.82 -20.87
N GLU A 28 -10.06 -3.88 -20.09
CA GLU A 28 -11.29 -4.69 -20.12
C GLU A 28 -12.50 -3.82 -19.74
N LYS A 29 -13.30 -3.39 -20.73
CA LYS A 29 -14.43 -2.45 -20.51
C LYS A 29 -15.45 -2.93 -19.46
N ALA A 30 -15.64 -4.24 -19.32
CA ALA A 30 -16.51 -4.81 -18.30
C ALA A 30 -15.97 -4.60 -16.87
N LYS A 31 -14.65 -4.46 -16.72
CA LYS A 31 -13.92 -4.36 -15.44
C LYS A 31 -13.09 -3.08 -15.27
N ALA A 32 -13.28 -2.06 -16.12
CA ALA A 32 -12.50 -0.81 -16.13
C ALA A 32 -12.01 -0.39 -14.74
N ILE A 33 -10.74 -0.65 -14.46
CA ILE A 33 -10.10 -0.31 -13.18
C ILE A 33 -9.66 1.15 -13.29
N ASP A 34 -10.19 1.99 -12.41
CA ASP A 34 -9.95 3.43 -12.42
C ASP A 34 -8.64 3.79 -11.67
N PHE A 35 -8.26 2.97 -10.69
CA PHE A 35 -7.11 3.22 -9.83
C PHE A 35 -6.47 1.90 -9.36
N VAL A 36 -5.13 1.85 -9.35
CA VAL A 36 -4.34 0.69 -8.97
C VAL A 36 -3.32 1.07 -7.91
N THR A 37 -3.37 0.41 -6.76
CA THR A 37 -2.27 0.42 -5.79
C THR A 37 -1.57 -0.93 -5.75
N CYS A 38 -0.27 -0.96 -5.50
CA CYS A 38 0.54 -2.18 -5.54
C CYS A 38 1.59 -2.16 -4.43
N ASN A 39 1.70 -3.25 -3.67
CA ASN A 39 2.77 -3.38 -2.70
C ASN A 39 4.09 -3.78 -3.39
N GLY A 40 5.06 -2.87 -3.38
CA GLY A 40 6.34 -2.99 -4.06
C GLY A 40 7.51 -3.45 -3.19
N GLU A 41 7.28 -3.84 -1.93
CA GLU A 41 8.36 -4.02 -0.95
C GLU A 41 9.40 -5.08 -1.31
N ASN A 42 9.07 -6.04 -2.17
CA ASN A 42 9.92 -7.19 -2.52
C ASN A 42 10.38 -7.16 -3.98
N THR A 43 10.22 -6.03 -4.66
CA THR A 43 10.41 -5.93 -6.12
C THR A 43 11.86 -6.08 -6.55
N ALA A 44 12.83 -5.65 -5.74
CA ALA A 44 14.25 -5.62 -6.08
C ALA A 44 15.01 -6.89 -5.62
N GLY A 45 14.80 -7.99 -6.35
CA GLY A 45 15.48 -9.27 -6.03
C GLY A 45 14.96 -9.94 -4.76
N GLY A 46 13.71 -9.64 -4.38
CA GLY A 46 13.03 -10.22 -3.22
C GLY A 46 12.99 -9.32 -1.99
N TYR A 47 13.77 -8.22 -1.95
CA TYR A 47 13.82 -7.30 -0.82
C TYR A 47 14.08 -5.87 -1.29
N GLY A 48 13.22 -4.95 -0.87
CA GLY A 48 13.24 -3.54 -1.21
C GLY A 48 12.80 -3.23 -2.64
N ILE A 49 12.94 -1.96 -3.00
CA ILE A 49 12.52 -1.39 -4.27
C ILE A 49 13.61 -0.42 -4.76
N THR A 50 13.85 -0.42 -6.06
CA THR A 50 14.81 0.46 -6.75
C THR A 50 14.05 1.44 -7.63
N ALA A 51 14.70 2.50 -8.10
CA ALA A 51 14.10 3.44 -9.05
C ALA A 51 13.58 2.71 -10.30
N ASP A 52 14.38 1.80 -10.84
CA ASP A 52 14.04 1.02 -12.03
C ASP A 52 12.84 0.09 -11.78
N THR A 53 12.84 -0.65 -10.66
CA THR A 53 11.72 -1.57 -10.36
C THR A 53 10.44 -0.84 -10.01
N ALA A 54 10.51 0.34 -9.40
CA ALA A 54 9.35 1.22 -9.21
C ALA A 54 8.81 1.70 -10.57
N ALA A 55 9.69 2.20 -11.45
CA ALA A 55 9.33 2.67 -12.77
C ALA A 55 8.68 1.57 -13.63
N GLU A 56 9.19 0.33 -13.58
CA GLU A 56 8.58 -0.82 -14.26
C GLU A 56 7.10 -1.02 -13.88
N LEU A 57 6.77 -0.92 -12.58
CA LEU A 57 5.41 -1.11 -12.09
C LEU A 57 4.50 0.08 -12.46
N LEU A 58 4.99 1.30 -12.30
CA LEU A 58 4.25 2.51 -12.68
C LEU A 58 3.93 2.53 -14.18
N GLN A 59 4.91 2.22 -15.03
CA GLN A 59 4.73 2.10 -16.48
C GLN A 59 3.76 0.98 -16.87
N SER A 60 3.62 -0.04 -16.02
CA SER A 60 2.63 -1.12 -16.22
C SER A 60 1.20 -0.71 -15.87
N GLY A 61 1.00 0.50 -15.33
CA GLY A 61 -0.30 1.07 -15.00
C GLY A 61 -0.65 1.04 -13.51
N VAL A 62 0.32 0.81 -12.63
CA VAL A 62 0.17 1.08 -11.19
C VAL A 62 0.16 2.59 -10.96
N ASP A 63 -0.78 3.07 -10.16
CA ASP A 63 -0.89 4.49 -9.84
C ASP A 63 -0.06 4.81 -8.58
N VAL A 64 -0.25 4.06 -7.48
CA VAL A 64 0.51 4.23 -6.22
C VAL A 64 1.24 2.94 -5.82
N LEU A 65 2.46 3.09 -5.34
CA LEU A 65 3.23 2.00 -4.72
C LEU A 65 3.17 2.13 -3.20
N THR A 66 2.68 1.10 -2.53
CA THR A 66 2.90 0.92 -1.09
C THR A 66 4.18 0.11 -0.86
N SER A 67 4.70 0.16 0.35
CA SER A 67 5.85 -0.63 0.76
C SER A 67 5.60 -1.25 2.13
N ALA A 68 6.68 -1.54 2.86
CA ALA A 68 6.63 -2.29 4.10
C ALA A 68 8.01 -2.34 4.78
N ASN A 69 8.32 -3.40 5.55
CA ASN A 69 9.55 -3.52 6.31
C ASN A 69 10.81 -3.55 5.46
N HIS A 70 10.72 -3.94 4.18
CA HIS A 70 11.89 -3.98 3.28
C HIS A 70 12.18 -2.66 2.53
N ILE A 71 11.42 -1.58 2.78
CA ILE A 71 11.60 -0.29 2.08
C ILE A 71 13.04 0.27 2.19
N TRP A 72 13.76 -0.05 3.27
CA TRP A 72 15.10 0.48 3.53
C TRP A 72 16.25 -0.36 2.94
N ASP A 73 15.96 -1.53 2.36
CA ASP A 73 16.99 -2.48 1.92
C ASP A 73 17.74 -2.02 0.66
N LYS A 74 17.15 -1.12 -0.12
CA LYS A 74 17.76 -0.48 -1.30
C LYS A 74 17.91 1.01 -1.06
N LYS A 75 19.06 1.42 -0.52
CA LYS A 75 19.33 2.80 -0.08
C LYS A 75 19.12 3.87 -1.16
N GLU A 76 19.26 3.51 -2.42
CA GLU A 76 19.04 4.41 -3.56
C GLU A 76 17.60 4.91 -3.69
N ILE A 77 16.61 4.22 -3.10
CA ILE A 77 15.22 4.69 -3.14
C ILE A 77 14.99 5.87 -2.19
N ILE A 78 15.77 5.98 -1.11
CA ILE A 78 15.52 6.90 0.00
C ILE A 78 15.39 8.35 -0.48
N PRO A 79 16.29 8.89 -1.31
CA PRO A 79 16.16 10.26 -1.81
C PRO A 79 14.88 10.48 -2.64
N LEU A 80 14.42 9.45 -3.35
CA LEU A 80 13.26 9.53 -4.25
C LEU A 80 11.92 9.52 -3.50
N MET A 81 11.91 9.09 -2.23
CA MET A 81 10.68 9.00 -1.43
C MET A 81 10.08 10.37 -1.08
N ASP A 82 10.91 11.42 -1.07
CA ASP A 82 10.49 12.80 -0.84
C ASP A 82 10.26 13.58 -2.16
N GLU A 83 10.56 12.97 -3.30
CA GLU A 83 10.34 13.54 -4.65
C GLU A 83 8.94 13.20 -5.19
N ASP A 84 8.74 13.30 -6.50
CA ASP A 84 7.46 13.07 -7.20
C ASP A 84 7.17 11.57 -7.46
N LEU A 85 7.95 10.65 -6.89
CA LEU A 85 7.67 9.22 -7.01
C LEU A 85 6.43 8.89 -6.16
N PRO A 86 5.35 8.31 -6.72
CA PRO A 86 4.15 7.94 -5.97
C PRO A 86 4.37 6.64 -5.17
N LEU A 87 5.39 6.65 -4.31
CA LEU A 87 5.80 5.58 -3.41
C LEU A 87 5.60 6.05 -1.97
N ILE A 88 4.89 5.25 -1.19
CA ILE A 88 4.65 5.53 0.24
C ILE A 88 5.30 4.46 1.12
N ARG A 89 5.73 4.90 2.31
CA ARG A 89 6.25 4.04 3.37
C ARG A 89 5.25 3.86 4.49
N LEU A 90 5.63 3.07 5.49
CA LEU A 90 4.85 2.85 6.70
C LEU A 90 4.62 4.18 7.45
N ALA A 91 3.38 4.65 7.52
CA ALA A 91 2.98 5.88 8.18
C ALA A 91 3.41 5.94 9.65
N ASN A 92 3.40 4.78 10.33
CA ASN A 92 3.79 4.65 11.74
C ASN A 92 5.31 4.43 11.96
N TYR A 93 6.14 4.67 10.95
CA TYR A 93 7.60 4.69 11.13
C TYR A 93 8.06 6.08 11.62
N PRO A 94 8.75 6.19 12.76
CA PRO A 94 9.09 7.48 13.36
C PRO A 94 10.24 8.19 12.62
N GLY A 95 10.04 9.46 12.27
CA GLY A 95 11.10 10.39 11.86
C GLY A 95 11.91 9.98 10.62
N ALA A 96 11.31 9.27 9.67
CA ALA A 96 11.98 8.79 8.47
C ALA A 96 11.55 9.55 7.20
N PRO A 97 12.41 9.58 6.15
CA PRO A 97 12.10 10.14 4.84
C PRO A 97 10.84 9.56 4.21
N GLY A 98 10.25 10.33 3.30
CA GLY A 98 9.04 9.96 2.59
C GLY A 98 7.76 10.09 3.42
N ARG A 99 6.65 9.79 2.75
CA ARG A 99 5.29 9.96 3.26
C ARG A 99 4.60 8.64 3.60
N GLY A 100 3.67 8.69 4.55
CA GLY A 100 2.87 7.56 5.01
C GLY A 100 1.61 7.29 4.17
N ASP A 101 1.22 8.29 3.40
CA ASP A 101 0.01 8.33 2.60
C ASP A 101 0.20 9.23 1.37
N ILE A 102 -0.70 9.10 0.41
CA ILE A 102 -0.76 9.95 -0.78
C ILE A 102 -2.20 10.03 -1.29
N HIS A 103 -2.65 11.24 -1.65
CA HIS A 103 -3.91 11.46 -2.35
C HIS A 103 -3.67 11.62 -3.85
N MET A 104 -4.21 10.71 -4.66
CA MET A 104 -4.07 10.74 -6.12
C MET A 104 -5.28 10.13 -6.82
N GLY A 105 -5.74 10.73 -7.92
CA GLY A 105 -6.87 10.20 -8.70
C GLY A 105 -8.19 10.13 -7.92
N GLY A 106 -8.36 10.94 -6.87
CA GLY A 106 -9.52 10.91 -5.98
C GLY A 106 -9.50 9.79 -4.95
N VAL A 107 -8.38 9.07 -4.81
CA VAL A 107 -8.15 8.00 -3.82
C VAL A 107 -7.00 8.40 -2.91
N THR A 108 -7.19 8.25 -1.60
CA THR A 108 -6.10 8.32 -0.63
C THR A 108 -5.63 6.93 -0.29
N VAL A 109 -4.33 6.66 -0.48
CA VAL A 109 -3.71 5.39 -0.10
C VAL A 109 -2.89 5.62 1.16
N VAL A 110 -3.08 4.76 2.17
CA VAL A 110 -2.37 4.81 3.45
C VAL A 110 -1.64 3.48 3.65
N ASN A 111 -0.39 3.52 4.11
CA ASN A 111 0.38 2.33 4.40
C ASN A 111 0.76 2.28 5.88
N LEU A 112 0.45 1.19 6.57
CA LEU A 112 0.66 1.03 8.01
C LEU A 112 1.28 -0.34 8.30
N MET A 113 2.05 -0.44 9.38
CA MET A 113 2.63 -1.72 9.81
C MET A 113 2.09 -2.19 11.17
N GLY A 114 1.78 -3.48 11.26
CA GLY A 114 1.61 -4.17 12.52
C GLY A 114 2.90 -4.25 13.33
N ARG A 115 2.78 -4.59 14.62
CA ARG A 115 3.94 -4.71 15.54
C ARG A 115 4.12 -6.09 16.14
N VAL A 116 3.09 -6.94 16.04
CA VAL A 116 3.18 -8.31 16.57
C VAL A 116 3.98 -9.13 15.57
N LEU A 117 5.10 -9.69 16.04
CA LEU A 117 6.09 -10.44 15.24
C LEU A 117 6.82 -9.60 14.17
N LEU A 118 6.74 -8.27 14.28
CA LEU A 118 7.43 -7.31 13.40
C LEU A 118 8.18 -6.28 14.25
N ALA A 119 8.92 -5.38 13.60
CA ALA A 119 9.64 -4.31 14.29
C ALA A 119 8.70 -3.43 15.13
N SER A 120 9.20 -2.98 16.28
CA SER A 120 8.48 -2.10 17.19
C SER A 120 8.46 -0.67 16.67
N LEU A 121 7.43 -0.35 15.90
CA LEU A 121 7.12 1.00 15.43
C LEU A 121 6.09 1.71 16.33
N ASP A 122 5.71 2.94 15.96
CA ASP A 122 4.61 3.65 16.61
C ASP A 122 3.29 2.88 16.47
N CYS A 123 2.35 3.17 17.36
CA CYS A 123 1.08 2.46 17.41
C CYS A 123 0.26 2.68 16.13
N PRO A 124 0.05 1.65 15.28
CA PRO A 124 -0.61 1.84 14.00
C PRO A 124 -2.06 2.32 14.12
N PHE A 125 -2.74 1.98 15.22
CA PHE A 125 -4.11 2.42 15.49
C PHE A 125 -4.19 3.92 15.75
N ARG A 126 -3.30 4.44 16.61
CA ARG A 126 -3.24 5.89 16.90
C ARG A 126 -2.72 6.69 15.71
N THR A 127 -1.76 6.13 14.97
CA THR A 127 -1.31 6.73 13.72
C THR A 127 -2.46 6.81 12.71
N ALA A 128 -3.26 5.76 12.58
CA ALA A 128 -4.44 5.78 11.71
C ALA A 128 -5.44 6.87 12.14
N ASP A 129 -5.71 7.04 13.44
CA ASP A 129 -6.59 8.12 13.90
C ASP A 129 -6.09 9.51 13.52
N ALA A 130 -4.83 9.82 13.88
CA ALA A 130 -4.25 11.12 13.60
C ALA A 130 -4.21 11.42 12.10
N LEU A 131 -3.89 10.42 11.28
CA LEU A 131 -3.83 10.56 9.84
C LEU A 131 -5.24 10.75 9.24
N LEU A 132 -6.26 10.03 9.70
CA LEU A 132 -7.62 10.20 9.23
C LEU A 132 -8.22 11.57 9.61
N ASP A 133 -7.88 12.09 10.80
CA ASP A 133 -8.28 13.44 11.21
C ASP A 133 -7.64 14.49 10.29
N GLN A 134 -6.34 14.35 10.01
CA GLN A 134 -5.62 15.22 9.06
C GLN A 134 -6.24 15.17 7.65
N LEU A 135 -6.46 13.98 7.10
CA LEU A 135 -7.04 13.81 5.76
C LEU A 135 -8.44 14.41 5.65
N LYS A 136 -9.22 14.38 6.74
CA LYS A 136 -10.53 15.01 6.80
C LYS A 136 -10.41 16.53 6.73
N GLU A 137 -9.47 17.13 7.44
CA GLU A 137 -9.19 18.57 7.40
C GLU A 137 -8.72 19.03 6.02
N GLU A 138 -7.94 18.20 5.32
CA GLU A 138 -7.45 18.46 3.96
C GLU A 138 -8.52 18.25 2.87
N GLY A 139 -9.68 17.67 3.20
CA GLY A 139 -10.72 17.32 2.23
C GLY A 139 -10.43 16.04 1.41
N ASN A 140 -9.40 15.29 1.79
CA ASN A 140 -8.93 14.06 1.13
C ASN A 140 -9.53 12.77 1.74
N GLY A 141 -10.58 12.90 2.56
CA GLY A 141 -11.14 11.80 3.36
C GLY A 141 -12.22 10.93 2.71
N ASN A 142 -12.54 11.11 1.42
CA ASN A 142 -13.72 10.48 0.81
C ASN A 142 -13.53 9.02 0.41
N VAL A 143 -12.37 8.68 -0.17
CA VAL A 143 -12.05 7.32 -0.61
C VAL A 143 -10.68 6.96 -0.08
N ILE A 144 -10.62 6.06 0.90
CA ILE A 144 -9.37 5.74 1.62
C ILE A 144 -9.13 4.24 1.56
N ILE A 145 -7.98 3.84 1.01
CA ILE A 145 -7.50 2.46 0.95
C ILE A 145 -6.30 2.32 1.88
N VAL A 146 -6.39 1.39 2.83
CA VAL A 146 -5.34 1.11 3.80
C VAL A 146 -4.66 -0.20 3.47
N ASP A 147 -3.37 -0.15 3.12
CA ASP A 147 -2.48 -1.31 3.12
C ASP A 147 -1.88 -1.51 4.52
N PHE A 148 -2.41 -2.50 5.24
CA PHE A 148 -1.96 -2.85 6.58
C PHE A 148 -1.02 -4.05 6.56
N HIS A 149 0.27 -3.76 6.47
CA HIS A 149 1.34 -4.74 6.41
C HIS A 149 1.59 -5.36 7.80
N ALA A 150 1.16 -6.60 8.00
CA ALA A 150 1.21 -7.22 9.33
C ALA A 150 1.30 -8.75 9.28
N GLU A 151 1.97 -9.34 10.26
CA GLU A 151 2.05 -10.80 10.39
C GLU A 151 0.80 -11.37 11.07
N ALA A 152 0.48 -10.89 12.27
CA ALA A 152 -0.59 -11.47 13.08
C ALA A 152 -1.99 -11.20 12.50
N THR A 153 -2.72 -12.27 12.19
CA THR A 153 -4.13 -12.22 11.74
C THR A 153 -5.04 -11.47 12.70
N SER A 154 -4.82 -11.63 14.02
CA SER A 154 -5.57 -10.92 15.06
C SER A 154 -5.43 -9.40 14.96
N LYS A 155 -4.26 -8.90 14.55
CA LYS A 155 -4.04 -7.47 14.35
C LYS A 155 -4.66 -6.97 13.04
N LYS A 156 -4.59 -7.77 11.97
CA LYS A 156 -5.28 -7.46 10.70
C LYS A 156 -6.79 -7.32 10.90
N GLN A 157 -7.41 -8.29 11.55
CA GLN A 157 -8.84 -8.26 11.86
C GLN A 157 -9.19 -7.09 12.80
N ALA A 158 -8.38 -6.85 13.84
CA ALA A 158 -8.60 -5.71 14.74
C ALA A 158 -8.54 -4.37 14.01
N MET A 159 -7.59 -4.18 13.07
CA MET A 159 -7.53 -2.95 12.27
C MET A 159 -8.74 -2.78 11.36
N GLY A 160 -9.20 -3.87 10.72
CA GLY A 160 -10.42 -3.86 9.91
C GLY A 160 -11.65 -3.41 10.71
N TRP A 161 -11.84 -3.93 11.92
CA TRP A 161 -12.91 -3.48 12.82
C TRP A 161 -12.71 -2.06 13.35
N TYR A 162 -11.46 -1.65 13.58
CA TYR A 162 -11.15 -0.33 14.14
C TYR A 162 -11.43 0.81 13.16
N LEU A 163 -11.25 0.55 11.86
CA LEU A 163 -11.44 1.53 10.79
C LEU A 163 -12.77 1.35 10.05
N ASP A 164 -13.64 0.47 10.55
CA ASP A 164 -14.97 0.25 10.02
C ASP A 164 -15.78 1.56 9.98
N GLY A 165 -16.46 1.82 8.87
CA GLY A 165 -17.17 3.07 8.58
C GLY A 165 -16.30 4.32 8.42
N ARG A 166 -14.96 4.23 8.56
CA ARG A 166 -14.03 5.37 8.49
C ARG A 166 -13.14 5.37 7.24
N VAL A 167 -12.98 4.22 6.61
CA VAL A 167 -12.20 4.04 5.36
C VAL A 167 -12.97 3.19 4.37
N SER A 168 -12.58 3.23 3.10
CA SER A 168 -13.23 2.46 2.04
C SER A 168 -12.77 1.01 1.97
N GLY A 169 -11.56 0.71 2.44
CA GLY A 169 -11.05 -0.65 2.53
C GLY A 169 -9.77 -0.77 3.35
N VAL A 170 -9.67 -1.86 4.11
CA VAL A 170 -8.43 -2.27 4.79
C VAL A 170 -8.02 -3.61 4.22
N LEU A 171 -6.83 -3.66 3.63
CA LEU A 171 -6.27 -4.86 3.01
C LEU A 171 -4.96 -5.22 3.71
N GLY A 172 -4.80 -6.49 4.07
CA GLY A 172 -3.60 -6.97 4.74
C GLY A 172 -2.58 -7.57 3.78
N THR A 173 -1.31 -7.15 3.86
CA THR A 173 -0.16 -7.68 3.10
C THR A 173 0.83 -8.41 4.03
N HIS A 174 2.06 -8.72 3.59
CA HIS A 174 3.14 -9.41 4.32
C HIS A 174 3.16 -10.94 4.22
N THR A 175 2.01 -11.60 4.40
CA THR A 175 1.99 -13.06 4.61
C THR A 175 2.14 -13.87 3.32
N HIS A 176 2.18 -13.21 2.15
CA HIS A 176 2.38 -13.80 0.82
C HIS A 176 1.38 -14.90 0.40
N VAL A 177 0.31 -15.07 1.17
CA VAL A 177 -0.77 -16.02 0.90
C VAL A 177 -2.09 -15.27 0.99
N GLY A 178 -2.85 -15.28 -0.10
CA GLY A 178 -4.17 -14.70 -0.15
C GLY A 178 -5.14 -15.46 0.76
N THR A 179 -6.00 -14.72 1.45
CA THR A 179 -7.07 -15.27 2.29
C THR A 179 -8.41 -15.31 1.55
N VAL A 180 -9.35 -16.12 2.05
CA VAL A 180 -10.71 -16.26 1.50
C VAL A 180 -11.77 -15.68 2.45
N ASP A 181 -11.41 -14.59 3.14
CA ASP A 181 -12.22 -13.92 4.17
C ASP A 181 -12.65 -12.50 3.77
N ALA A 182 -12.52 -12.16 2.48
CA ALA A 182 -12.94 -10.87 1.95
C ALA A 182 -14.43 -10.62 2.23
N LYS A 183 -14.72 -9.50 2.90
CA LYS A 183 -16.06 -9.10 3.30
C LYS A 183 -16.18 -7.58 3.37
N ILE A 184 -17.41 -7.10 3.26
CA ILE A 184 -17.75 -5.72 3.61
C ILE A 184 -18.07 -5.72 5.10
N MET A 185 -17.48 -4.77 5.83
CA MET A 185 -17.73 -4.59 7.26
C MET A 185 -19.12 -3.94 7.48
N PRO A 186 -19.76 -4.08 8.66
CA PRO A 186 -21.13 -3.64 8.91
C PRO A 186 -21.48 -2.17 8.64
#